data_AF-A0A6I2VF83-F1
#
_entry.id   AF-A0A6I2VF83-F1
#
_cell.length_a   1.000
_cell.length_b   1.000
_cell.length_c   1.000
_cell.angle_alpha   90.00
_cell.angle_beta   90.00
_cell.angle_gamma   90.00
#
_symmetry.space_group_name_H-M   'P 1'
#
loop_
_entity.id
_entity.type
_entity.pdbx_description
1 polymer ?
#
loop_
_entity_poly.entity_id
_entity_poly.type
_entity_poly.pdbx_seq_one_letter_code
_entity_poly.pdbx_strand_id
1 'polypeptide(L)'
;MFDPFALPFFQRGIVEILLLASVAGLLGVWIVLRGLAFYAHAVGTAAVPGLILADGLGFSAIFGAFGAALVMSALITLLLRRRSVGADSATALVLAGALALGVILASDVFGSQGSVDRLLFGSLLAIGTPELILAAVAALAAAAATLLLGPRWLAAGFADRRGSSDALLIALIALAAVAALAAVGALLATAILVVPAATTRLFVDRLKPWQIATVLLAAAEGVTGMVLSYRLDVPPGATIAVLAGVVFALVAVAALIHTRRPRALPLAAAALGSLVLALSGCGNATQTDPQKLAVSATTTQVGDIVREVGGSTVEVNQLLTPNSEAHDYEPRPSDVASVADSKLLFVSGLALDSWAEKLVEQSGSSARVVDLGAHAPRKRAVAGDAATTDPHWWHDLSNVEAATSEVERALIAADPKDRAQISANAARYRARVRRTDREIRACLGELPPSERLIVTDHDAFIYFTERYGITSVGAVFPSTSTQGQASAGDVAALERLIEAKKVKAIFPESSLNPALAQRIASDTGASSNYKLYGDTLGPVDSRAGTLLGAEAANAEAIVAGISGGSVKCTIK
;
A
#
# COMPACT_ATOMS: atom_id res chain seq x y z
N MET A 1 22.31 13.80 8.57
CA MET A 1 20.94 14.32 8.37
C MET A 1 20.90 14.83 6.96
N PHE A 2 20.34 14.05 6.04
CA PHE A 2 20.28 14.43 4.63
C PHE A 2 19.40 15.67 4.47
N ASP A 3 19.79 16.52 3.54
CA ASP A 3 18.88 17.52 3.01
C ASP A 3 17.81 16.76 2.19
N PRO A 4 16.53 16.72 2.60
CA PRO A 4 15.50 15.98 1.86
C PRO A 4 15.41 16.45 0.40
N PHE A 5 15.78 17.70 0.12
CA PHE A 5 15.81 18.26 -1.24
C PHE A 5 16.90 17.64 -2.14
N ALA A 6 17.85 16.89 -1.59
CA ALA A 6 18.85 16.15 -2.37
C ALA A 6 18.35 14.78 -2.88
N LEU A 7 17.26 14.26 -2.30
CA LEU A 7 16.75 12.92 -2.63
C LEU A 7 15.90 12.98 -3.92
N PRO A 8 16.16 12.12 -4.93
CA PRO A 8 15.44 12.18 -6.22
C PRO A 8 13.92 12.04 -6.09
N PHE A 9 13.43 11.15 -5.24
CA PHE A 9 11.99 11.00 -5.00
C PHE A 9 11.37 12.29 -4.45
N PHE A 10 12.08 13.00 -3.57
CA PHE A 10 11.58 14.22 -2.95
C PHE A 10 11.47 15.35 -3.97
N GLN A 11 12.47 15.45 -4.86
CA GLN A 11 12.44 16.40 -5.98
C GLN A 11 11.30 16.09 -6.95
N ARG A 12 11.12 14.82 -7.35
CA ARG A 12 10.03 14.39 -8.25
C ARG A 12 8.66 14.67 -7.62
N GLY A 13 8.47 14.35 -6.34
CA GLY A 13 7.21 14.62 -5.66
C GLY A 13 6.91 16.11 -5.52
N ILE A 14 7.90 16.98 -5.30
CA ILE A 14 7.69 18.44 -5.34
C ILE A 14 7.24 18.89 -6.73
N VAL A 15 7.89 18.42 -7.80
CA VAL A 15 7.52 18.78 -9.17
C VAL A 15 6.07 18.35 -9.46
N GLU A 16 5.71 17.12 -9.11
CA GLU A 16 4.34 16.62 -9.27
C GLU A 16 3.32 17.47 -8.50
N ILE A 17 3.62 17.79 -7.23
CA ILE A 17 2.77 18.65 -6.39
C ILE A 17 2.56 20.02 -7.04
N LEU A 18 3.60 20.62 -7.62
CA LEU A 18 3.50 21.93 -8.27
C LEU A 18 2.68 21.87 -9.57
N LEU A 19 2.80 20.78 -10.33
CA LEU A 19 1.95 20.53 -11.51
C LEU A 19 0.48 20.38 -11.10
N LEU A 20 0.21 19.54 -10.10
CA LEU A 20 -1.15 19.33 -9.58
C LEU A 20 -1.72 20.57 -8.90
N ALA A 21 -0.92 21.38 -8.20
CA ALA A 21 -1.35 22.67 -7.64
C ALA A 21 -1.80 23.64 -8.73
N SER A 22 -1.12 23.63 -9.88
CA SER A 22 -1.53 24.41 -11.06
C SER A 22 -2.88 23.94 -11.60
N VAL A 23 -3.08 22.62 -11.71
CA VAL A 23 -4.37 22.01 -12.09
C VAL A 23 -5.47 22.36 -11.08
N ALA A 24 -5.20 22.24 -9.78
CA ALA A 24 -6.13 22.56 -8.70
C ALA A 24 -6.56 24.03 -8.74
N GLY A 25 -5.65 24.97 -8.98
CA GLY A 25 -6.04 26.37 -9.10
C GLY A 25 -6.81 26.71 -10.36
N LEU A 26 -6.46 26.09 -11.49
CA LEU A 26 -7.11 26.37 -12.78
C LEU A 26 -8.49 25.71 -12.87
N LEU A 27 -8.61 24.43 -12.50
CA LEU A 27 -9.84 23.64 -12.60
C LEU A 27 -10.60 23.56 -11.27
N GLY A 28 -9.94 23.47 -10.13
CA GLY A 28 -10.58 23.37 -8.81
C GLY A 28 -11.51 24.53 -8.50
N VAL A 29 -11.16 25.74 -8.95
CA VAL A 29 -12.05 26.91 -8.89
C VAL A 29 -13.36 26.69 -9.65
N TRP A 30 -13.30 26.10 -10.85
CA TRP A 30 -14.51 25.76 -11.62
C TRP A 30 -15.28 24.62 -10.98
N ILE A 31 -14.56 23.64 -10.39
CA ILE A 31 -15.17 22.52 -9.66
C ILE A 31 -16.02 23.08 -8.51
N VAL A 32 -15.48 23.97 -7.70
CA VAL A 32 -16.20 24.59 -6.57
C VAL A 32 -17.31 25.52 -7.07
N LEU A 33 -17.01 26.39 -8.05
CA LEU A 33 -17.99 27.37 -8.56
C LEU A 33 -19.23 26.71 -9.16
N ARG A 34 -19.08 25.55 -9.80
CA ARG A 34 -20.16 24.82 -10.49
C ARG A 34 -20.73 23.65 -9.69
N GLY A 35 -20.32 23.46 -8.44
CA GLY A 35 -20.80 22.35 -7.60
C GLY A 35 -20.37 20.97 -8.12
N LEU A 36 -19.25 20.86 -8.83
CA LEU A 36 -18.75 19.61 -9.40
C LEU A 36 -17.82 18.85 -8.45
N ALA A 37 -17.74 19.23 -7.17
CA ALA A 37 -16.85 18.60 -6.19
C ALA A 37 -17.13 17.10 -6.04
N PHE A 38 -18.41 16.72 -5.95
CA PHE A 38 -18.80 15.32 -5.87
C PHE A 38 -18.51 14.57 -7.18
N TYR A 39 -18.70 15.21 -8.34
CA TYR A 39 -18.31 14.66 -9.63
C TYR A 39 -16.80 14.39 -9.72
N ALA A 40 -15.96 15.34 -9.33
CA ALA A 40 -14.51 15.19 -9.37
C ALA A 40 -14.04 14.01 -8.48
N HIS A 41 -14.60 13.88 -7.27
CA HIS A 41 -14.34 12.75 -6.40
C HIS A 41 -14.79 11.42 -7.03
N ALA A 42 -16.02 11.40 -7.55
CA ALA A 42 -16.60 10.21 -8.16
C ALA A 42 -15.77 9.71 -9.35
N VAL A 43 -15.25 10.61 -10.19
CA VAL A 43 -14.42 10.21 -11.34
C VAL A 43 -13.11 9.55 -10.92
N GLY A 44 -12.43 10.08 -9.89
CA GLY A 44 -11.21 9.46 -9.37
C GLY A 44 -11.45 8.03 -8.89
N THR A 45 -12.52 7.84 -8.10
CA THR A 45 -12.90 6.52 -7.58
C THR A 45 -13.41 5.58 -8.68
N ALA A 46 -14.17 6.09 -9.66
CA ALA A 46 -14.70 5.31 -10.77
C ALA A 46 -13.65 4.96 -11.84
N ALA A 47 -12.42 5.45 -11.72
CA ALA A 47 -11.30 5.02 -12.56
C ALA A 47 -10.71 3.67 -12.12
N VAL A 48 -10.94 3.25 -10.87
CA VAL A 48 -10.43 1.98 -10.28
C VAL A 48 -10.79 0.73 -11.10
N PRO A 49 -12.03 0.53 -11.57
CA PRO A 49 -12.36 -0.60 -12.45
C PRO A 49 -11.53 -0.63 -13.73
N GLY A 50 -11.20 0.54 -14.28
CA GLY A 50 -10.34 0.65 -15.46
C GLY A 50 -8.89 0.26 -15.17
N LEU A 51 -8.39 0.55 -13.97
CA LEU A 51 -7.07 0.12 -13.51
C LEU A 51 -7.00 -1.40 -13.38
N ILE A 52 -8.02 -2.02 -12.76
CA ILE A 52 -8.11 -3.48 -12.61
C ILE A 52 -8.19 -4.17 -13.99
N LEU A 53 -8.99 -3.63 -14.91
CA LEU A 53 -9.07 -4.15 -16.29
C LEU A 53 -7.74 -4.05 -17.03
N ALA A 54 -7.00 -2.96 -16.84
CA ALA A 54 -5.71 -2.76 -17.48
C ALA A 54 -4.69 -3.79 -17.03
N ASP A 55 -4.66 -4.07 -15.73
CA ASP A 55 -3.82 -5.10 -15.13
C ASP A 55 -4.18 -6.49 -15.67
N GLY A 56 -5.45 -6.90 -15.56
CA GLY A 56 -5.91 -8.21 -16.02
C GLY A 56 -5.76 -8.45 -17.53
N LEU A 57 -5.72 -7.39 -18.35
CA LEU A 57 -5.52 -7.47 -19.80
C LEU A 57 -4.08 -7.15 -20.24
N GLY A 58 -3.18 -6.82 -19.30
CA GLY A 58 -1.77 -6.55 -19.58
C GLY A 58 -1.49 -5.29 -20.40
N PHE A 59 -2.27 -4.22 -20.22
CA PHE A 59 -2.02 -2.91 -20.85
C PHE A 59 -1.84 -1.79 -19.83
N SER A 60 -1.48 -0.59 -20.29
CA SER A 60 -1.12 0.51 -19.38
C SER A 60 -2.29 0.99 -18.51
N ALA A 61 -2.03 1.03 -17.20
CA ALA A 61 -2.94 1.46 -16.14
C ALA A 61 -3.51 2.87 -16.38
N ILE A 62 -2.70 3.80 -16.88
CA ILE A 62 -3.12 5.18 -17.18
C ILE A 62 -4.26 5.16 -18.23
N PHE A 63 -4.14 4.34 -19.27
CA PHE A 63 -5.18 4.23 -20.29
C PHE A 63 -6.44 3.55 -19.74
N GLY A 64 -6.28 2.57 -18.85
CA GLY A 64 -7.39 1.93 -18.15
C GLY A 64 -8.20 2.92 -17.32
N ALA A 65 -7.52 3.64 -16.42
CA ALA A 65 -8.10 4.68 -15.58
C ALA A 65 -8.80 5.77 -16.39
N PHE A 66 -8.12 6.28 -17.43
CA PHE A 66 -8.67 7.33 -18.29
C PHE A 66 -9.88 6.85 -19.09
N GLY A 67 -9.83 5.62 -19.61
CA GLY A 67 -10.96 5.00 -20.31
C GLY A 67 -12.19 4.88 -19.41
N ALA A 68 -12.03 4.38 -18.19
CA ALA A 68 -13.12 4.28 -17.22
C ALA A 68 -13.69 5.66 -16.84
N ALA A 69 -12.83 6.65 -16.59
CA ALA A 69 -13.24 8.03 -16.32
C ALA A 69 -14.04 8.66 -17.46
N LEU A 70 -13.67 8.40 -18.72
CA LEU A 70 -14.42 8.87 -19.90
C LEU A 70 -15.77 8.18 -20.04
N VAL A 71 -15.83 6.86 -19.84
CA VAL A 71 -17.09 6.09 -19.86
C VAL A 71 -18.04 6.62 -18.80
N MET A 72 -17.55 6.83 -17.57
CA MET A 72 -18.32 7.42 -16.48
C MET A 72 -18.87 8.80 -16.86
N SER A 73 -18.01 9.67 -17.41
CA SER A 73 -18.37 11.03 -17.81
C SER A 73 -19.44 11.04 -18.92
N ALA A 74 -19.35 10.11 -19.87
CA ALA A 74 -20.34 9.92 -20.92
C ALA A 74 -21.70 9.44 -20.35
N LEU A 75 -21.68 8.48 -19.41
CA LEU A 75 -22.88 7.97 -18.74
C LEU A 75 -23.59 9.06 -17.93
N ILE A 76 -22.84 9.83 -17.14
CA ILE A 76 -23.38 10.96 -16.36
C ILE A 76 -23.99 12.00 -17.30
N THR A 77 -23.29 12.37 -18.39
CA THR A 77 -23.79 13.31 -19.39
C THR A 77 -25.08 12.80 -20.05
N LEU A 78 -25.17 11.50 -20.34
CA LEU A 78 -26.36 10.89 -20.92
C LEU A 78 -27.55 10.89 -19.95
N LEU A 79 -27.34 10.52 -18.68
CA LEU A 79 -28.38 10.55 -17.65
C LEU A 79 -28.90 11.96 -17.41
N LEU A 80 -28.00 12.94 -17.41
CA LEU A 80 -28.30 14.35 -17.26
C LEU A 80 -29.11 14.96 -18.41
N ARG A 81 -29.23 14.28 -19.57
CA ARG A 81 -30.17 14.69 -20.63
C ARG A 81 -31.63 14.43 -20.22
N ARG A 82 -31.88 13.55 -19.25
CA ARG A 82 -33.22 13.28 -18.72
C ARG A 82 -33.53 14.28 -17.60
N ARG A 83 -34.60 15.06 -17.76
CA ARG A 83 -35.03 16.09 -16.80
C ARG A 83 -35.34 15.56 -15.38
N SER A 84 -35.54 14.26 -15.23
CA SER A 84 -35.92 13.63 -13.96
C SER A 84 -34.75 13.29 -13.03
N VAL A 85 -33.49 13.45 -13.48
CA VAL A 85 -32.31 13.02 -12.70
C VAL A 85 -31.43 14.22 -12.40
N GLY A 86 -31.21 14.50 -11.11
CA GLY A 86 -30.27 15.53 -10.65
C GLY A 86 -28.81 15.15 -10.92
N ALA A 87 -27.92 16.14 -11.02
CA ALA A 87 -26.50 15.92 -11.30
C ALA A 87 -25.82 15.04 -10.23
N ASP A 88 -26.12 15.29 -8.96
CA ASP A 88 -25.56 14.52 -7.84
C ASP A 88 -26.08 13.08 -7.84
N SER A 89 -27.38 12.89 -8.13
CA SER A 89 -28.00 11.55 -8.23
C SER A 89 -27.43 10.75 -9.40
N ALA A 90 -27.23 11.38 -10.57
CA ALA A 90 -26.61 10.74 -11.72
C ALA A 90 -25.17 10.31 -11.40
N THR A 91 -24.41 11.20 -10.76
CA THR A 91 -23.02 10.93 -10.35
C THR A 91 -22.96 9.77 -9.35
N ALA A 92 -23.81 9.78 -8.32
CA ALA A 92 -23.87 8.73 -7.30
C ALA A 92 -24.23 7.36 -7.90
N LEU A 93 -25.22 7.32 -8.81
CA LEU A 93 -25.65 6.07 -9.43
C LEU A 93 -24.57 5.46 -10.33
N VAL A 94 -23.92 6.27 -11.15
CA VAL A 94 -22.83 5.79 -12.02
C VAL A 94 -21.61 5.38 -11.20
N LEU A 95 -21.27 6.13 -10.14
CA LEU A 95 -20.20 5.75 -9.21
C LEU A 95 -20.48 4.40 -8.54
N ALA A 96 -21.69 4.19 -8.02
CA ALA A 96 -22.07 2.94 -7.38
C ALA A 96 -21.98 1.76 -8.36
N GLY A 97 -22.42 1.94 -9.60
CA GLY A 97 -22.28 0.94 -10.66
C GLY A 97 -20.82 0.66 -11.03
N ALA A 98 -19.98 1.70 -11.13
CA ALA A 98 -18.56 1.56 -11.39
C ALA A 98 -17.84 0.81 -10.26
N LEU A 99 -18.11 1.17 -9.00
CA LEU A 99 -17.55 0.48 -7.82
C LEU A 99 -17.97 -0.99 -7.78
N ALA A 100 -19.26 -1.29 -7.99
CA ALA A 100 -19.74 -2.66 -8.04
C ALA A 100 -19.06 -3.46 -9.15
N LEU A 101 -18.88 -2.86 -10.33
CA LEU A 101 -18.13 -3.46 -11.44
C LEU A 101 -16.66 -3.68 -11.05
N GLY A 102 -16.01 -2.71 -10.41
CA GLY A 102 -14.64 -2.84 -9.93
C GLY A 102 -14.46 -4.00 -8.96
N VAL A 103 -15.36 -4.14 -7.99
CA VAL A 103 -15.34 -5.27 -7.03
C VAL A 103 -15.51 -6.61 -7.76
N ILE A 104 -16.40 -6.70 -8.75
CA ILE A 104 -16.59 -7.91 -9.56
C ILE A 104 -15.32 -8.22 -10.37
N LEU A 105 -14.69 -7.20 -10.96
CA LEU A 105 -13.46 -7.38 -11.74
C LEU A 105 -12.26 -7.76 -10.87
N ALA A 106 -12.21 -7.27 -9.63
CA ALA A 106 -11.18 -7.62 -8.66
C ALA A 106 -11.38 -9.01 -8.05
N SER A 107 -12.61 -9.53 -8.00
CA SER A 107 -12.86 -10.92 -7.60
C SER A 107 -12.30 -11.88 -8.64
N ASP A 108 -11.81 -13.06 -8.21
CA ASP A 108 -11.03 -14.12 -8.89
C ASP A 108 -11.39 -14.55 -10.34
N VAL A 109 -12.37 -13.92 -10.98
CA VAL A 109 -12.76 -14.14 -12.38
C VAL A 109 -11.66 -13.74 -13.39
N PHE A 110 -10.72 -12.86 -13.04
CA PHE A 110 -9.67 -12.38 -13.94
C PHE A 110 -8.22 -12.70 -13.51
N GLY A 111 -8.01 -13.36 -12.37
CA GLY A 111 -6.65 -13.66 -11.88
C GLY A 111 -5.78 -12.42 -11.59
N SER A 112 -6.35 -11.21 -11.59
CA SER A 112 -5.62 -10.00 -11.23
C SER A 112 -5.48 -9.95 -9.71
N GLN A 113 -4.31 -10.33 -9.19
CA GLN A 113 -3.91 -10.11 -7.79
C GLN A 113 -3.68 -8.61 -7.49
N GLY A 114 -4.30 -7.71 -8.24
CA GLY A 114 -4.07 -6.29 -8.20
C GLY A 114 -4.45 -5.71 -6.85
N SER A 115 -3.46 -5.13 -6.16
CA SER A 115 -3.59 -4.37 -4.93
C SER A 115 -4.58 -3.22 -5.10
N VAL A 116 -5.86 -3.47 -4.78
CA VAL A 116 -6.95 -2.48 -4.85
C VAL A 116 -6.63 -1.27 -3.97
N ASP A 117 -5.92 -1.50 -2.85
CA ASP A 117 -5.57 -0.46 -1.89
C ASP A 117 -4.49 0.50 -2.42
N ARG A 118 -3.40 0.04 -3.07
CA ARG A 118 -2.49 0.92 -3.83
C ARG A 118 -3.21 1.79 -4.86
N LEU A 119 -4.24 1.27 -5.51
CA LEU A 119 -5.03 2.01 -6.50
C LEU A 119 -5.97 3.06 -5.84
N LEU A 120 -6.39 2.83 -4.59
CA LEU A 120 -7.24 3.75 -3.82
C LEU A 120 -6.47 4.86 -3.10
N PHE A 121 -5.24 4.56 -2.63
CA PHE A 121 -4.43 5.48 -1.82
C PHE A 121 -3.27 6.14 -2.57
N GLY A 122 -2.84 5.60 -3.72
CA GLY A 122 -1.72 6.12 -4.52
C GLY A 122 -0.39 6.17 -3.76
N SER A 123 0.70 6.49 -4.47
CA SER A 123 2.01 6.62 -3.85
C SER A 123 2.76 7.82 -4.41
N LEU A 124 2.81 8.89 -3.60
CA LEU A 124 3.58 10.11 -3.90
C LEU A 124 5.09 9.84 -3.87
N LEU A 125 5.51 8.75 -3.23
CA LEU A 125 6.90 8.30 -3.25
C LEU A 125 7.20 7.53 -4.55
N ALA A 126 6.17 6.89 -5.14
CA ALA A 126 6.33 6.07 -6.33
C ALA A 126 6.26 6.78 -7.69
N ILE A 127 6.32 8.12 -7.71
CA ILE A 127 6.12 8.92 -8.92
C ILE A 127 7.28 8.71 -9.90
N GLY A 128 6.93 8.12 -11.05
CA GLY A 128 7.81 7.95 -12.19
C GLY A 128 7.67 9.06 -13.22
N THR A 129 8.32 8.85 -14.37
CA THR A 129 8.24 9.77 -15.52
C THR A 129 6.82 9.81 -16.15
N PRO A 130 6.09 8.68 -16.31
CA PRO A 130 4.75 8.70 -16.88
C PRO A 130 3.75 9.56 -16.09
N GLU A 131 3.82 9.51 -14.77
CA GLU A 131 2.96 10.29 -13.86
C GLU A 131 3.23 11.79 -14.02
N LEU A 132 4.52 12.19 -14.00
CA LEU A 132 4.92 13.58 -14.23
C LEU A 132 4.46 14.10 -15.60
N ILE A 133 4.55 13.28 -16.65
CA ILE A 133 4.06 13.64 -17.99
C ILE A 133 2.54 13.82 -17.96
N LEU A 134 1.81 12.91 -17.32
CA LEU A 134 0.35 12.99 -17.23
C LEU A 134 -0.10 14.27 -16.49
N ALA A 135 0.54 14.60 -15.37
CA ALA A 135 0.27 15.83 -14.62
C ALA A 135 0.64 17.09 -15.43
N ALA A 136 1.76 17.07 -16.14
CA ALA A 136 2.16 18.18 -17.01
C ALA A 136 1.15 18.39 -18.16
N VAL A 137 0.70 17.31 -18.80
CA VAL A 137 -0.34 17.37 -19.85
C VAL A 137 -1.64 17.92 -19.28
N ALA A 138 -2.07 17.45 -18.10
CA ALA A 138 -3.26 17.96 -17.43
C ALA A 138 -3.14 19.46 -17.11
N ALA A 139 -2.00 19.91 -16.59
CA ALA A 139 -1.72 21.31 -16.27
C ALA A 139 -1.73 22.20 -17.50
N LEU A 140 -1.06 21.78 -18.58
CA LEU A 140 -1.04 22.51 -19.86
C LEU A 140 -2.43 22.58 -20.49
N ALA A 141 -3.18 21.48 -20.49
CA ALA A 141 -4.54 21.44 -21.02
C ALA A 141 -5.49 22.33 -20.20
N ALA A 142 -5.39 22.31 -18.86
CA ALA A 142 -6.14 23.18 -17.97
C ALA A 142 -5.82 24.66 -18.20
N ALA A 143 -4.54 25.00 -18.39
CA ALA A 143 -4.10 26.37 -18.66
C ALA A 143 -4.63 26.87 -20.01
N ALA A 144 -4.44 26.08 -21.07
CA ALA A 144 -4.93 26.41 -22.41
C ALA A 144 -6.46 26.58 -22.42
N ALA A 145 -7.19 25.66 -21.79
CA ALA A 145 -8.65 25.74 -21.74
C ALA A 145 -9.13 26.92 -20.89
N THR A 146 -8.49 27.22 -19.77
CA THR A 146 -8.83 28.40 -18.94
C THR A 146 -8.64 29.70 -19.72
N LEU A 147 -7.55 29.81 -20.50
CA LEU A 147 -7.27 30.98 -21.33
C LEU A 147 -8.25 31.13 -22.49
N LEU A 148 -8.56 30.03 -23.20
CA LEU A 148 -9.37 30.05 -24.42
C LEU A 148 -10.88 30.04 -24.15
N LEU A 149 -11.31 29.37 -23.08
CA LEU A 149 -12.71 29.06 -22.80
C LEU A 149 -13.23 29.63 -21.48
N GLY A 150 -12.37 30.17 -20.61
CA GLY A 150 -12.76 30.77 -19.34
C GLY A 150 -13.93 31.77 -19.44
N PRO A 151 -13.93 32.71 -20.41
CA PRO A 151 -15.07 33.62 -20.61
C PRO A 151 -16.37 32.89 -20.97
N ARG A 152 -16.28 31.80 -21.75
CA ARG A 152 -17.45 31.00 -22.17
C ARG A 152 -17.99 30.18 -21.00
N TRP A 153 -17.13 29.62 -20.16
CA TRP A 153 -17.53 28.92 -18.95
C TRP A 153 -18.19 29.84 -17.93
N LEU A 154 -17.69 31.07 -17.79
CA LEU A 154 -18.31 32.08 -16.94
C LEU A 154 -19.73 32.41 -17.45
N ALA A 155 -19.86 32.69 -18.75
CA ALA A 155 -21.15 33.00 -19.37
C ALA A 155 -22.16 31.84 -19.28
N ALA A 156 -21.72 30.60 -19.50
CA ALA A 156 -22.58 29.42 -19.40
C ALA A 156 -23.08 29.16 -17.97
N GLY A 157 -22.27 29.47 -16.95
CA GLY A 157 -22.65 29.33 -15.54
C GLY A 157 -23.82 30.22 -15.12
N PHE A 158 -24.02 31.36 -15.79
CA PHE A 158 -25.15 32.27 -15.54
C PHE A 158 -26.39 31.97 -16.40
N ALA A 159 -26.25 31.20 -17.48
CA ALA A 159 -27.29 31.01 -18.48
C ALA A 159 -28.03 29.66 -18.39
N ASP A 160 -27.62 28.74 -17.50
CA ASP A 160 -28.11 27.35 -17.38
C ASP A 160 -28.21 26.61 -18.75
N ARG A 161 -27.34 26.98 -19.69
CA ARG A 161 -27.28 26.38 -21.03
C ARG A 161 -26.04 25.50 -21.12
N ARG A 162 -26.26 24.18 -21.14
CA ARG A 162 -25.20 23.18 -21.32
C ARG A 162 -24.76 23.15 -22.79
N GLY A 163 -23.50 23.47 -23.04
CA GLY A 163 -22.89 23.48 -24.38
C GLY A 163 -21.64 22.60 -24.49
N SER A 164 -21.05 22.50 -25.69
CA SER A 164 -19.83 21.69 -25.93
C SER A 164 -18.64 22.10 -25.06
N SER A 165 -18.58 23.36 -24.63
CA SER A 165 -17.57 23.85 -23.69
C SER A 165 -17.68 23.21 -22.30
N ASP A 166 -18.88 22.83 -21.85
CA ASP A 166 -19.06 22.19 -20.53
C ASP A 166 -18.64 20.73 -20.56
N ALA A 167 -18.88 20.03 -21.67
CA ALA A 167 -18.37 18.68 -21.87
C ALA A 167 -16.83 18.64 -21.85
N LEU A 168 -16.18 19.65 -22.41
CA LEU A 168 -14.72 19.79 -22.35
C LEU A 168 -14.23 20.08 -20.92
N LEU A 169 -14.93 20.92 -20.14
CA LEU A 169 -14.60 21.13 -18.73
C LEU A 169 -14.70 19.83 -17.93
N ILE A 170 -15.78 19.07 -18.12
CA ILE A 170 -16.00 17.76 -17.50
C ILE A 170 -14.86 16.79 -17.86
N ALA A 171 -14.47 16.72 -19.14
CA ALA A 171 -13.36 15.88 -19.58
C ALA A 171 -12.00 16.31 -18.98
N LEU A 172 -11.76 17.61 -18.83
CA LEU A 172 -10.54 18.13 -18.19
C LEU A 172 -10.52 17.84 -16.69
N ILE A 173 -11.66 17.94 -16.00
CA ILE A 173 -11.78 17.53 -14.60
C ILE A 173 -11.51 16.02 -14.47
N ALA A 174 -12.00 15.20 -15.41
CA ALA A 174 -11.71 13.78 -15.42
C ALA A 174 -10.21 13.48 -15.63
N LEU A 175 -9.56 14.16 -16.58
CA LEU A 175 -8.11 14.07 -16.78
C LEU A 175 -7.34 14.47 -15.52
N ALA A 176 -7.73 15.58 -14.89
CA ALA A 176 -7.13 16.06 -13.65
C ALA A 176 -7.33 15.09 -12.48
N ALA A 177 -8.52 14.50 -12.34
CA ALA A 177 -8.79 13.50 -11.33
C ALA A 177 -7.95 12.24 -11.54
N VAL A 178 -7.75 11.79 -12.78
CA VAL A 178 -6.88 10.64 -13.11
C VAL A 178 -5.40 10.96 -12.87
N ALA A 179 -4.95 12.17 -13.19
CA ALA A 179 -3.58 12.60 -12.88
C ALA A 179 -3.34 12.65 -11.35
N ALA A 180 -4.27 13.26 -10.60
CA ALA A 180 -4.20 13.32 -9.14
C ALA A 180 -4.32 11.93 -8.48
N LEU A 181 -5.12 11.03 -9.06
CA LEU A 181 -5.25 9.63 -8.65
C LEU A 181 -3.91 8.89 -8.72
N ALA A 182 -3.16 9.06 -9.82
CA ALA A 182 -1.88 8.39 -10.00
C ALA A 182 -0.84 8.83 -8.96
N ALA A 183 -0.84 10.12 -8.59
CA ALA A 183 0.10 10.66 -7.63
C ALA A 183 -0.28 10.38 -6.18
N VAL A 184 -1.56 10.53 -5.83
CA VAL A 184 -2.01 10.69 -4.43
C VAL A 184 -3.17 9.77 -4.09
N GLY A 185 -3.67 8.97 -5.03
CA GLY A 185 -4.79 8.06 -4.80
C GLY A 185 -6.17 8.70 -4.94
N ALA A 186 -7.18 7.85 -5.13
CA ALA A 186 -8.56 8.25 -5.35
C ALA A 186 -9.12 9.03 -4.16
N LEU A 187 -8.75 8.60 -2.95
CA LEU A 187 -9.27 9.17 -1.70
C LEU A 187 -8.70 10.57 -1.42
N LEU A 188 -7.50 10.87 -1.90
CA LEU A 188 -6.80 12.12 -1.62
C LEU A 188 -6.79 13.08 -2.83
N ALA A 189 -7.13 12.61 -4.04
CA ALA A 189 -7.28 13.46 -5.23
C ALA A 189 -8.27 14.63 -5.00
N THR A 190 -9.39 14.37 -4.31
CA THR A 190 -10.35 15.43 -3.93
C THR A 190 -9.74 16.45 -2.97
N ALA A 191 -8.90 15.99 -2.04
CA ALA A 191 -8.24 16.89 -1.08
C ALA A 191 -7.37 17.91 -1.82
N ILE A 192 -6.67 17.51 -2.87
CA ILE A 192 -5.80 18.42 -3.64
C ILE A 192 -6.58 19.27 -4.63
N LEU A 193 -7.58 18.71 -5.32
CA LEU A 193 -8.32 19.44 -6.36
C LEU A 193 -9.40 20.38 -5.82
N VAL A 194 -10.02 20.06 -4.68
CA VAL A 194 -11.22 20.76 -4.18
C VAL A 194 -10.94 21.59 -2.94
N VAL A 195 -10.21 21.07 -1.95
CA VAL A 195 -10.08 21.73 -0.63
C VAL A 195 -9.36 23.07 -0.71
N PRO A 196 -8.23 23.24 -1.43
CA PRO A 196 -7.59 24.56 -1.57
C PRO A 196 -8.48 25.59 -2.26
N ALA A 197 -9.26 25.15 -3.26
CA ALA A 197 -10.21 26.01 -3.98
C ALA A 197 -11.38 26.43 -3.06
N ALA A 198 -11.91 25.50 -2.28
CA ALA A 198 -12.96 25.77 -1.30
C ALA A 198 -12.47 26.70 -0.18
N THR A 199 -11.23 26.50 0.28
CA THR A 199 -10.60 27.32 1.33
C THR A 199 -10.44 28.77 0.88
N THR A 200 -9.84 28.98 -0.29
CA THR A 200 -9.61 30.33 -0.83
C THR A 200 -10.91 31.04 -1.21
N ARG A 201 -11.97 30.30 -1.54
CA ARG A 201 -13.30 30.88 -1.80
C ARG A 201 -13.88 31.62 -0.60
N LEU A 202 -13.49 31.26 0.63
CA LEU A 202 -14.00 31.88 1.86
C LEU A 202 -13.61 33.36 2.00
N PHE A 203 -12.58 33.82 1.29
CA PHE A 203 -12.08 35.20 1.37
C PHE A 203 -11.71 35.82 0.02
N VAL A 204 -11.89 35.10 -1.09
CA VAL A 204 -11.65 35.61 -2.45
C VAL A 204 -12.91 35.50 -3.32
N ASP A 205 -13.36 36.65 -3.83
CA ASP A 205 -14.59 36.76 -4.62
C ASP A 205 -14.39 36.92 -6.12
N ARG A 206 -13.19 37.26 -6.56
CA ARG A 206 -12.88 37.47 -7.97
C ARG A 206 -12.22 36.23 -8.56
N LEU A 207 -12.67 35.82 -9.75
CA LEU A 207 -12.24 34.57 -10.38
C LEU A 207 -10.72 34.44 -10.57
N LYS A 208 -10.05 35.43 -11.18
CA LYS A 208 -8.60 35.38 -11.42
C LYS A 208 -7.78 35.33 -10.11
N PRO A 209 -8.02 36.24 -9.13
CA PRO A 209 -7.41 36.12 -7.81
C PRO A 209 -7.69 34.80 -7.11
N TRP A 210 -8.90 34.23 -7.29
CA TRP A 210 -9.27 32.95 -6.68
C TRP A 210 -8.44 31.80 -7.26
N GLN A 211 -8.25 31.75 -8.58
CA GLN A 211 -7.38 30.76 -9.23
C GLN A 211 -5.93 30.88 -8.73
N ILE A 212 -5.37 32.10 -8.71
CA ILE A 212 -3.99 32.33 -8.24
C ILE A 212 -3.84 31.93 -6.77
N ALA A 213 -4.75 32.37 -5.91
CA ALA A 213 -4.72 32.02 -4.49
C ALA A 213 -4.80 30.51 -4.28
N THR A 214 -5.62 29.82 -5.07
CA THR A 214 -5.75 28.36 -5.02
C THR A 214 -4.45 27.66 -5.43
N VAL A 215 -3.78 28.09 -6.51
CA VAL A 215 -2.47 27.54 -6.92
C VAL A 215 -1.46 27.72 -5.79
N LEU A 216 -1.37 28.93 -5.22
CA LEU A 216 -0.41 29.24 -4.17
C LEU A 216 -0.67 28.43 -2.90
N LEU A 217 -1.94 28.31 -2.49
CA LEU A 217 -2.30 27.55 -1.31
C LEU A 217 -2.02 26.05 -1.51
N ALA A 218 -2.46 25.47 -2.64
CA ALA A 218 -2.23 24.06 -2.94
C ALA A 218 -0.74 23.73 -3.02
N ALA A 219 0.07 24.61 -3.62
CA ALA A 219 1.53 24.45 -3.66
C ALA A 219 2.15 24.51 -2.25
N ALA A 220 1.72 25.47 -1.41
CA ALA A 220 2.21 25.62 -0.05
C ALA A 220 1.83 24.42 0.83
N GLU A 221 0.58 23.98 0.78
CA GLU A 221 0.07 22.80 1.49
C GLU A 221 0.78 21.53 1.02
N GLY A 222 0.95 21.34 -0.29
CA GLY A 222 1.63 20.18 -0.84
C GLY A 222 3.11 20.11 -0.40
N VAL A 223 3.87 21.20 -0.59
CA VAL A 223 5.30 21.24 -0.20
C VAL A 223 5.46 21.10 1.31
N THR A 224 4.63 21.79 2.10
CA THR A 224 4.68 21.69 3.57
C THR A 224 4.30 20.28 4.04
N GLY A 225 3.25 19.68 3.45
CA GLY A 225 2.83 18.32 3.75
C GLY A 225 3.90 17.29 3.41
N MET A 226 4.63 17.47 2.30
CA MET A 226 5.75 16.61 1.94
C MET A 226 6.94 16.73 2.91
N VAL A 227 7.27 17.96 3.35
CA VAL A 227 8.29 18.18 4.39
C VAL A 227 7.88 17.58 5.73
N LEU A 228 6.61 17.73 6.13
CA LEU A 228 6.08 17.14 7.36
C LEU A 228 6.09 15.61 7.29
N SER A 229 5.71 15.04 6.16
CA SER A 229 5.76 13.60 5.90
C SER A 229 7.16 13.04 6.09
N TYR A 230 8.18 13.71 5.55
CA TYR A 230 9.59 13.32 5.75
C TYR A 230 10.02 13.40 7.23
N ARG A 231 9.59 14.45 7.95
CA ARG A 231 9.99 14.65 9.36
C ARG A 231 9.28 13.71 10.33
N LEU A 232 8.02 13.40 10.05
CA LEU A 232 7.16 12.57 10.90
C LEU A 232 7.17 11.10 10.48
N ASP A 233 7.83 10.77 9.36
CA ASP A 233 7.92 9.44 8.77
C ASP A 233 6.54 8.78 8.51
N VAL A 234 5.63 9.58 7.95
CA VAL A 234 4.25 9.18 7.63
C VAL A 234 3.98 9.35 6.13
N PRO A 235 2.99 8.65 5.55
CA PRO A 235 2.68 8.75 4.12
C PRO A 235 2.38 10.19 3.65
N PRO A 236 3.00 10.67 2.55
CA PRO A 236 2.90 12.06 2.11
C PRO A 236 1.50 12.46 1.67
N GLY A 237 0.76 11.60 0.97
CA GLY A 237 -0.59 11.90 0.50
C GLY A 237 -1.56 12.19 1.65
N ALA A 238 -1.58 11.31 2.66
CA ALA A 238 -2.41 11.49 3.85
C ALA A 238 -2.03 12.76 4.61
N THR A 239 -0.73 13.05 4.71
CA THR A 239 -0.23 14.25 5.39
C THR A 239 -0.70 15.53 4.71
N ILE A 240 -0.63 15.61 3.37
CA ILE A 240 -1.10 16.76 2.59
C ILE A 240 -2.61 16.95 2.78
N ALA A 241 -3.40 15.87 2.72
CA ALA A 241 -4.86 15.96 2.87
C ALA A 241 -5.28 16.41 4.28
N VAL A 242 -4.65 15.87 5.33
CA VAL A 242 -4.89 16.30 6.71
C VAL A 242 -4.52 17.77 6.89
N LEU A 243 -3.37 18.21 6.36
CA LEU A 243 -2.95 19.60 6.40
C LEU A 243 -3.97 20.53 5.70
N ALA A 244 -4.40 20.19 4.48
CA ALA A 244 -5.39 20.97 3.74
C ALA A 244 -6.74 21.05 4.49
N GLY A 245 -7.18 19.95 5.11
CA GLY A 245 -8.39 19.93 5.95
C GLY A 245 -8.28 20.82 7.19
N VAL A 246 -7.13 20.80 7.87
CA VAL A 246 -6.85 21.68 9.02
C VAL A 246 -6.84 23.15 8.60
N VAL A 247 -6.16 23.49 7.50
CA VAL A 247 -6.11 24.86 6.98
C VAL A 247 -7.52 25.35 6.61
N PHE A 248 -8.31 24.53 5.91
CA PHE A 248 -9.70 24.82 5.61
C PHE A 248 -10.51 25.13 6.89
N ALA A 249 -10.43 24.26 7.90
CA ALA A 249 -11.16 24.43 9.15
C ALA A 249 -10.78 25.74 9.87
N LEU A 250 -9.49 26.07 9.93
CA LEU A 250 -9.00 27.30 10.54
C LEU A 250 -9.50 28.55 9.81
N VAL A 251 -9.43 28.56 8.48
CA VAL A 251 -9.93 29.67 7.65
C VAL A 251 -11.45 29.81 7.77
N ALA A 252 -12.19 28.70 7.80
CA ALA A 252 -13.64 28.70 7.98
C ALA A 252 -14.05 29.29 9.34
N VAL A 253 -13.37 28.88 10.42
CA VAL A 253 -13.60 29.46 11.76
C VAL A 253 -13.28 30.96 11.77
N ALA A 254 -12.16 31.37 11.17
CA ALA A 254 -11.80 32.79 11.08
C ALA A 254 -12.86 33.61 10.30
N ALA A 255 -13.37 33.08 9.19
CA ALA A 255 -14.43 33.71 8.41
C ALA A 255 -15.75 33.84 9.20
N LEU A 256 -16.12 32.81 9.98
CA LEU A 256 -17.30 32.83 10.85
C LEU A 256 -17.17 33.87 11.98
N ILE A 257 -15.98 34.04 12.54
CA ILE A 257 -15.70 35.05 13.57
C ILE A 257 -15.78 36.46 12.96
N HIS A 258 -15.20 36.66 11.77
CA HIS A 258 -15.15 37.96 11.10
C HIS A 258 -16.52 38.45 10.64
N THR A 259 -17.41 37.55 10.22
CA THR A 259 -18.79 37.87 9.82
C THR A 259 -19.72 38.20 10.99
N ARG A 260 -19.35 37.87 12.24
CA ARG A 260 -20.21 38.05 13.41
C ARG A 260 -19.95 39.32 14.25
N ARG A 261 -18.81 40.02 14.18
CA ARG A 261 -18.59 41.38 14.77
C ARG A 261 -17.39 42.14 14.15
N PRO A 262 -17.45 43.48 13.95
CA PRO A 262 -16.34 44.27 13.41
C PRO A 262 -15.27 44.72 14.46
N ARG A 263 -15.34 44.25 15.71
CA ARG A 263 -14.38 44.63 16.77
C ARG A 263 -14.09 43.47 17.71
N ALA A 264 -13.22 42.56 17.30
CA ALA A 264 -12.49 41.64 18.17
C ALA A 264 -11.34 40.95 17.42
N LEU A 265 -10.24 41.68 17.18
CA LEU A 265 -8.91 41.08 17.17
C LEU A 265 -8.23 41.58 18.45
N PRO A 266 -7.66 40.70 19.30
CA PRO A 266 -6.62 39.78 18.88
C PRO A 266 -6.60 38.46 19.69
N LEU A 267 -7.17 37.36 19.18
CA LEU A 267 -6.97 36.02 19.76
C LEU A 267 -6.71 34.92 18.70
N ALA A 268 -7.02 35.17 17.42
CA ALA A 268 -6.76 34.23 16.33
C ALA A 268 -5.27 34.11 15.95
N ALA A 269 -4.42 35.07 16.34
CA ALA A 269 -2.98 35.00 16.11
C ALA A 269 -2.23 34.08 17.10
N ALA A 270 -2.85 33.73 18.24
CA ALA A 270 -2.24 32.87 19.26
C ALA A 270 -2.43 31.37 18.98
N ALA A 271 -3.48 30.99 18.23
CA ALA A 271 -3.74 29.60 17.87
C ALA A 271 -2.84 29.10 16.72
N LEU A 272 -2.45 29.97 15.78
CA LEU A 272 -1.52 29.63 14.70
C LEU A 272 -0.05 29.52 15.18
N GLY A 273 0.33 30.30 16.20
CA GLY A 273 1.68 30.25 16.77
C GLY A 273 1.97 29.01 17.62
N SER A 274 0.92 28.37 18.17
CA SER A 274 1.07 27.25 19.10
C SER A 274 1.23 25.88 18.39
N LEU A 275 0.84 25.78 17.11
CA LEU A 275 0.99 24.54 16.33
C LEU A 275 2.35 24.46 15.61
N VAL A 276 3.03 25.58 15.39
CA VAL A 276 4.35 25.65 14.73
C VAL A 276 5.50 25.35 15.72
N LEU A 277 5.30 25.55 17.02
CA LEU A 277 6.31 25.33 18.06
C LEU A 277 6.37 23.89 18.61
N ALA A 278 5.43 23.01 18.24
CA ALA A 278 5.41 21.61 18.68
C ALA A 278 6.19 20.63 17.79
N LEU A 279 6.79 21.10 16.68
CA LEU A 279 7.54 20.27 15.71
C LEU A 279 9.07 20.31 15.91
N SER A 280 9.55 20.90 17.00
CA SER A 280 10.97 20.87 17.38
C SER A 280 11.18 19.79 18.44
N GLY A 281 11.16 18.53 18.04
CA GLY A 281 11.26 17.40 18.98
C GLY A 281 11.97 16.18 18.40
N CYS A 282 13.29 16.14 18.59
CA CYS A 282 14.16 14.96 18.65
C CYS A 282 14.04 13.89 17.56
N GLY A 283 14.71 14.13 16.43
CA GLY A 283 15.21 13.03 15.61
C GLY A 283 16.44 12.42 16.28
N ASN A 284 16.27 11.30 17.00
CA ASN A 284 17.39 10.45 17.38
C ASN A 284 17.89 9.76 16.09
N ALA A 285 18.87 10.39 15.45
CA ALA A 285 19.63 9.76 14.40
C ALA A 285 20.44 8.62 15.04
N THR A 286 20.08 7.38 14.72
CA THR A 286 20.96 6.24 14.92
C THR A 286 22.24 6.52 14.14
N GLN A 287 23.35 6.73 14.85
CA GLN A 287 24.65 6.85 14.21
C GLN A 287 24.98 5.51 13.55
N THR A 288 25.00 5.50 12.23
CA THR A 288 25.53 4.41 11.41
C THR A 288 26.99 4.21 11.81
N ASP A 289 27.34 3.00 12.24
CA ASP A 289 28.72 2.66 12.58
C ASP A 289 29.51 2.56 11.26
N PRO A 290 30.48 3.45 10.99
CA PRO A 290 31.19 3.47 9.70
C PRO A 290 31.94 2.18 9.39
N GLN A 291 32.12 1.30 10.39
CA GLN A 291 32.81 0.03 10.21
C GLN A 291 31.90 -1.10 9.71
N LYS A 292 30.57 -0.97 9.83
CA LYS A 292 29.60 -2.00 9.44
C LYS A 292 29.12 -1.81 8.01
N LEU A 293 28.84 -2.92 7.34
CA LEU A 293 28.19 -2.91 6.03
C LEU A 293 26.69 -2.62 6.20
N ALA A 294 26.26 -1.44 5.77
CA ALA A 294 24.83 -1.09 5.71
C ALA A 294 24.13 -1.89 4.60
N VAL A 295 23.09 -2.63 4.99
CA VAL A 295 22.26 -3.44 4.09
C VAL A 295 20.78 -3.24 4.42
N SER A 296 19.92 -3.27 3.42
CA SER A 296 18.47 -3.25 3.59
C SER A 296 17.87 -4.63 3.37
N ALA A 297 16.78 -4.93 4.07
CA ALA A 297 15.99 -6.14 3.89
C ALA A 297 14.50 -5.78 3.87
N THR A 298 13.74 -6.32 2.92
CA THR A 298 12.31 -6.02 2.79
C THR A 298 11.51 -6.60 3.95
N THR A 299 11.43 -7.93 4.05
CA THR A 299 10.58 -8.63 5.03
C THR A 299 11.30 -8.94 6.34
N THR A 300 10.51 -9.25 7.38
CA THR A 300 11.04 -9.64 8.70
C THR A 300 11.88 -10.93 8.63
N GLN A 301 11.50 -11.88 7.78
CA GLN A 301 12.15 -13.16 7.54
C GLN A 301 13.51 -12.96 6.86
N VAL A 302 13.54 -12.15 5.80
CA VAL A 302 14.78 -11.80 5.08
C VAL A 302 15.72 -11.04 6.01
N GLY A 303 15.20 -10.06 6.76
CA GLY A 303 15.97 -9.32 7.75
C GLY A 303 16.61 -10.22 8.80
N ASP A 304 15.89 -11.24 9.28
CA ASP A 304 16.41 -12.21 10.25
C ASP A 304 17.54 -13.08 9.68
N ILE A 305 17.37 -13.62 8.47
CA ILE A 305 18.43 -14.39 7.80
C ILE A 305 19.70 -13.54 7.62
N VAL A 306 19.54 -12.29 7.19
CA VAL A 306 20.68 -11.36 7.00
C VAL A 306 21.36 -11.05 8.33
N ARG A 307 20.60 -10.81 9.41
CA ARG A 307 21.15 -10.59 10.76
C ARG A 307 21.90 -11.81 11.27
N GLU A 308 21.38 -13.02 11.07
CA GLU A 308 22.03 -14.28 11.49
C GLU A 308 23.33 -14.55 10.73
N VAL A 309 23.40 -14.21 9.44
CA VAL A 309 24.60 -14.42 8.61
C VAL A 309 25.64 -13.32 8.79
N GLY A 310 25.24 -12.04 8.75
CA GLY A 310 26.18 -10.93 8.90
C GLY A 310 26.60 -10.69 10.36
N GLY A 311 25.72 -10.94 11.33
CA GLY A 311 26.02 -10.71 12.75
C GLY A 311 26.48 -9.28 13.01
N SER A 312 27.60 -9.12 13.73
CA SER A 312 28.13 -7.79 14.07
C SER A 312 28.78 -7.03 12.92
N THR A 313 28.94 -7.64 11.73
CA THR A 313 29.64 -7.03 10.58
C THR A 313 28.70 -6.21 9.70
N VAL A 314 27.39 -6.36 9.90
CA VAL A 314 26.34 -5.69 9.11
C VAL A 314 25.46 -4.82 10.00
N GLU A 315 24.91 -3.78 9.41
CA GLU A 315 23.79 -3.02 9.95
C GLU A 315 22.60 -3.28 9.05
N VAL A 316 21.57 -3.96 9.58
CA VAL A 316 20.41 -4.40 8.79
C VAL A 316 19.25 -3.43 8.99
N ASN A 317 18.95 -2.67 7.94
CA ASN A 317 17.78 -1.80 7.85
C ASN A 317 16.59 -2.62 7.32
N GLN A 318 15.76 -3.10 8.22
CA GLN A 318 14.56 -3.85 7.87
C GLN A 318 13.39 -2.90 7.59
N LEU A 319 12.77 -3.03 6.42
CA LEU A 319 11.69 -2.12 6.00
C LEU A 319 10.37 -2.47 6.68
N LEU A 320 9.92 -3.73 6.53
CA LEU A 320 8.67 -4.18 7.15
C LEU A 320 8.87 -4.46 8.64
N THR A 321 7.91 -4.02 9.44
CA THR A 321 7.87 -4.33 10.87
C THR A 321 7.05 -5.59 11.15
N PRO A 322 7.21 -6.23 12.33
CA PRO A 322 6.34 -7.33 12.72
C PRO A 322 4.85 -6.96 12.66
N ASN A 323 4.05 -7.84 12.08
CA ASN A 323 2.62 -7.73 11.76
C ASN A 323 2.28 -6.73 10.64
N SER A 324 3.25 -6.32 9.83
CA SER A 324 3.00 -5.58 8.59
C SER A 324 2.62 -6.54 7.46
N GLU A 325 1.64 -6.13 6.65
CA GLU A 325 1.29 -6.79 5.39
C GLU A 325 2.43 -6.58 4.37
N ALA A 326 2.87 -7.66 3.73
CA ALA A 326 4.03 -7.65 2.85
C ALA A 326 3.66 -7.45 1.37
N HIS A 327 2.49 -7.96 0.97
CA HIS A 327 2.02 -7.90 -0.41
C HIS A 327 1.66 -6.47 -0.85
N ASP A 328 1.24 -5.61 0.08
CA ASP A 328 0.79 -4.24 -0.22
C ASP A 328 1.43 -3.15 0.63
N TYR A 329 2.70 -3.36 0.99
CA TYR A 329 3.43 -2.37 1.75
C TYR A 329 3.66 -1.07 0.96
N GLU A 330 3.27 0.06 1.54
CA GLU A 330 3.57 1.39 1.05
C GLU A 330 4.82 1.93 1.78
N PRO A 331 5.97 2.09 1.08
CA PRO A 331 7.21 2.55 1.71
C PRO A 331 7.07 3.92 2.37
N ARG A 332 7.78 4.15 3.47
CA ARG A 332 7.88 5.45 4.14
C ARG A 332 9.11 6.22 3.64
N PRO A 333 9.18 7.54 3.86
CA PRO A 333 10.37 8.31 3.53
C PRO A 333 11.66 7.78 4.17
N SER A 334 11.60 7.25 5.41
CA SER A 334 12.75 6.61 6.06
C SER A 334 13.23 5.34 5.36
N ASP A 335 12.32 4.57 4.76
CA ASP A 335 12.66 3.35 4.00
C ASP A 335 13.43 3.73 2.73
N VAL A 336 12.99 4.77 2.01
CA VAL A 336 13.68 5.29 0.82
C VAL A 336 15.10 5.77 1.17
N ALA A 337 15.24 6.50 2.28
CA ALA A 337 16.55 6.97 2.76
C ALA A 337 17.46 5.81 3.17
N SER A 338 16.90 4.79 3.84
CA SER A 338 17.66 3.61 4.27
C SER A 338 18.20 2.80 3.09
N VAL A 339 17.43 2.70 1.99
CA VAL A 339 17.87 2.04 0.75
C VAL A 339 18.90 2.88 -0.01
N ALA A 340 18.79 4.21 0.02
CA ALA A 340 19.79 5.12 -0.57
C ALA A 340 21.21 4.90 -0.01
N ASP A 341 21.30 4.62 1.30
CA ASP A 341 22.58 4.42 2.00
C ASP A 341 23.11 2.97 1.97
N SER A 342 22.30 2.03 1.50
CA SER A 342 22.63 0.61 1.54
C SER A 342 23.43 0.16 0.32
N LYS A 343 24.41 -0.74 0.52
CA LYS A 343 25.13 -1.35 -0.61
C LYS A 343 24.36 -2.53 -1.24
N LEU A 344 23.54 -3.19 -0.43
CA LEU A 344 22.73 -4.34 -0.81
C LEU A 344 21.30 -4.13 -0.34
N LEU A 345 20.35 -4.49 -1.18
CA LEU A 345 18.94 -4.66 -0.82
C LEU A 345 18.57 -6.13 -1.00
N PHE A 346 18.30 -6.82 0.10
CA PHE A 346 17.79 -8.19 0.08
C PHE A 346 16.26 -8.16 -0.01
N VAL A 347 15.73 -8.82 -1.05
CA VAL A 347 14.29 -8.98 -1.27
C VAL A 347 13.91 -10.44 -1.09
N SER A 348 12.69 -10.71 -0.63
CA SER A 348 12.12 -12.05 -0.58
C SER A 348 11.91 -12.60 -1.98
N GLY A 349 11.44 -11.76 -2.91
CA GLY A 349 11.25 -12.12 -4.31
C GLY A 349 9.94 -12.84 -4.61
N LEU A 350 9.87 -13.43 -5.81
CA LEU A 350 8.68 -14.15 -6.31
C LEU A 350 7.40 -13.28 -6.26
N ALA A 351 7.54 -12.00 -6.61
CA ALA A 351 6.49 -10.97 -6.63
C ALA A 351 5.95 -10.48 -5.28
N LEU A 352 6.36 -11.06 -4.14
CA LEU A 352 5.91 -10.64 -2.79
C LEU A 352 6.17 -9.14 -2.54
N ASP A 353 7.40 -8.72 -2.81
CA ASP A 353 7.90 -7.37 -2.55
C ASP A 353 8.28 -6.68 -3.86
N SER A 354 7.44 -6.83 -4.88
CA SER A 354 7.57 -6.17 -6.19
C SER A 354 7.69 -4.64 -6.11
N TRP A 355 7.23 -4.03 -5.01
CA TRP A 355 7.39 -2.61 -4.73
C TRP A 355 8.85 -2.19 -4.47
N ALA A 356 9.73 -3.13 -4.09
CA ALA A 356 11.13 -2.86 -3.72
C ALA A 356 11.99 -2.40 -4.91
N GLU A 357 11.70 -2.85 -6.14
CA GLU A 357 12.43 -2.41 -7.33
C GLU A 357 12.24 -0.91 -7.59
N LYS A 358 10.99 -0.45 -7.49
CA LYS A 358 10.63 0.97 -7.61
C LYS A 358 11.30 1.81 -6.52
N LEU A 359 11.41 1.26 -5.30
CA LEU A 359 12.08 1.91 -4.18
C LEU A 359 13.58 2.17 -4.46
N VAL A 360 14.28 1.22 -5.09
CA VAL A 360 15.68 1.41 -5.52
C VAL A 360 15.79 2.51 -6.57
N GLU A 361 14.91 2.51 -7.58
CA GLU A 361 14.89 3.55 -8.61
C GLU A 361 14.68 4.95 -8.00
N GLN A 362 13.77 5.06 -7.03
CA GLN A 362 13.38 6.33 -6.40
C GLN A 362 14.39 6.87 -5.40
N SER A 363 15.03 5.97 -4.65
CA SER A 363 16.12 6.34 -3.73
C SER A 363 17.33 6.89 -4.47
N GLY A 364 17.47 6.63 -5.78
CA GLY A 364 18.68 6.91 -6.53
C GLY A 364 19.85 6.02 -6.09
N SER A 365 19.55 4.95 -5.37
CA SER A 365 20.54 4.02 -4.84
C SER A 365 21.20 3.22 -5.96
N SER A 366 22.48 2.92 -5.79
CA SER A 366 23.18 1.91 -6.59
C SER A 366 23.21 0.55 -5.89
N ALA A 367 22.36 0.35 -4.87
CA ALA A 367 22.28 -0.91 -4.14
C ALA A 367 22.04 -2.07 -5.11
N ARG A 368 22.83 -3.14 -4.97
CA ARG A 368 22.55 -4.37 -5.69
C ARG A 368 21.36 -5.06 -5.02
N VAL A 369 20.30 -5.29 -5.79
CA VAL A 369 19.16 -6.10 -5.37
C VAL A 369 19.55 -7.59 -5.39
N VAL A 370 19.26 -8.28 -4.30
CA VAL A 370 19.52 -9.72 -4.12
C VAL A 370 18.19 -10.40 -3.82
N ASP A 371 17.65 -11.11 -4.81
CA ASP A 371 16.40 -11.88 -4.70
C ASP A 371 16.69 -13.26 -4.10
N LEU A 372 16.22 -13.50 -2.87
CA LEU A 372 16.44 -14.77 -2.18
C LEU A 372 15.53 -15.89 -2.70
N GLY A 373 14.26 -15.58 -3.01
CA GLY A 373 13.28 -16.53 -3.53
C GLY A 373 13.64 -17.06 -4.92
N ALA A 374 14.36 -16.27 -5.73
CA ALA A 374 14.92 -16.72 -7.01
C ALA A 374 15.86 -17.94 -6.84
N HIS A 375 16.54 -18.06 -5.70
CA HIS A 375 17.47 -19.13 -5.38
C HIS A 375 16.86 -20.30 -4.59
N ALA A 376 15.55 -20.26 -4.31
CA ALA A 376 14.85 -21.35 -3.65
C ALA A 376 14.91 -22.65 -4.51
N PRO A 377 15.47 -23.77 -4.02
CA PRO A 377 15.53 -25.03 -4.75
C PRO A 377 14.15 -25.68 -4.93
N ARG A 378 13.18 -25.35 -4.08
CA ARG A 378 11.80 -25.78 -4.20
C ARG A 378 10.91 -24.57 -4.41
N LYS A 379 10.15 -24.61 -5.51
CA LYS A 379 9.18 -23.59 -5.91
C LYS A 379 7.86 -24.26 -6.25
N ARG A 380 6.76 -23.57 -5.98
CA ARG A 380 5.41 -24.00 -6.32
C ARG A 380 4.72 -22.96 -7.17
N ALA A 381 3.92 -23.41 -8.12
CA ALA A 381 3.03 -22.53 -8.84
C ALA A 381 1.84 -22.18 -7.95
N VAL A 382 1.30 -20.98 -8.13
CA VAL A 382 0.05 -20.57 -7.49
C VAL A 382 -1.08 -21.47 -7.99
N ALA A 383 -1.98 -21.89 -7.09
CA ALA A 383 -3.10 -22.72 -7.47
C ALA A 383 -3.99 -22.00 -8.50
N GLY A 384 -4.24 -22.63 -9.65
CA GLY A 384 -5.01 -22.02 -10.75
C GLY A 384 -4.21 -21.11 -11.68
N ASP A 385 -2.95 -20.77 -11.35
CA ASP A 385 -2.04 -20.01 -12.21
C ASP A 385 -0.66 -20.65 -12.27
N ALA A 386 -0.44 -21.46 -13.31
CA ALA A 386 0.81 -22.16 -13.54
C ALA A 386 1.99 -21.23 -13.91
N ALA A 387 1.73 -19.96 -14.28
CA ALA A 387 2.76 -19.01 -14.67
C ALA A 387 3.35 -18.27 -13.46
N THR A 388 2.58 -18.13 -12.37
CA THR A 388 3.00 -17.42 -11.17
C THR A 388 3.56 -18.38 -10.11
N THR A 389 4.65 -17.99 -9.47
CA THR A 389 5.27 -18.78 -8.39
C THR A 389 4.81 -18.26 -7.04
N ASP A 390 4.42 -19.18 -6.15
CA ASP A 390 4.04 -18.90 -4.77
C ASP A 390 5.23 -18.30 -3.99
N PRO A 391 5.07 -17.12 -3.36
CA PRO A 391 6.15 -16.40 -2.69
C PRO A 391 6.56 -16.96 -1.32
N HIS A 392 5.80 -17.86 -0.70
CA HIS A 392 5.96 -18.25 0.71
C HIS A 392 7.07 -19.29 0.95
N TRP A 393 8.17 -19.16 0.22
CA TRP A 393 9.23 -20.17 0.12
C TRP A 393 9.91 -20.48 1.46
N TRP A 394 9.88 -19.57 2.44
CA TRP A 394 10.59 -19.67 3.72
C TRP A 394 10.05 -20.79 4.63
N HIS A 395 8.78 -21.16 4.43
CA HIS A 395 8.14 -22.26 5.15
C HIS A 395 8.76 -23.64 4.82
N ASP A 396 9.52 -23.76 3.72
CA ASP A 396 10.41 -24.90 3.50
C ASP A 396 11.83 -24.55 3.97
N LEU A 397 12.26 -25.13 5.10
CA LEU A 397 13.58 -24.85 5.67
C LEU A 397 14.77 -25.22 4.76
N SER A 398 14.59 -26.05 3.74
CA SER A 398 15.63 -26.27 2.72
C SER A 398 15.81 -25.06 1.79
N ASN A 399 14.75 -24.28 1.56
CA ASN A 399 14.86 -22.99 0.87
C ASN A 399 15.58 -21.96 1.76
N VAL A 400 15.34 -21.98 3.07
CA VAL A 400 16.07 -21.13 4.03
C VAL A 400 17.58 -21.42 4.03
N GLU A 401 18.00 -22.69 3.90
CA GLU A 401 19.42 -23.02 3.73
C GLU A 401 20.03 -22.45 2.45
N ALA A 402 19.28 -22.46 1.34
CA ALA A 402 19.71 -21.88 0.07
C ALA A 402 19.79 -20.35 0.15
N ALA A 403 18.78 -19.70 0.71
CA ALA A 403 18.75 -18.27 0.95
C ALA A 403 19.91 -17.82 1.85
N THR A 404 20.19 -18.57 2.93
CA THR A 404 21.36 -18.34 3.81
C THR A 404 22.67 -18.35 3.01
N SER A 405 22.78 -19.25 2.04
CA SER A 405 23.97 -19.37 1.21
C SER A 405 24.10 -18.24 0.19
N GLU A 406 22.98 -17.72 -0.33
CA GLU A 406 22.99 -16.51 -1.17
C GLU A 406 23.34 -15.26 -0.37
N VAL A 407 22.78 -15.10 0.83
CA VAL A 407 23.15 -14.00 1.75
C VAL A 407 24.66 -14.03 2.06
N GLU A 408 25.20 -15.21 2.38
CA GLU A 408 26.66 -15.39 2.58
C GLU A 408 27.46 -14.92 1.36
N ARG A 409 27.08 -15.35 0.15
CA ARG A 409 27.76 -14.95 -1.10
C ARG A 409 27.70 -13.44 -1.33
N ALA A 410 26.51 -12.84 -1.17
CA ALA A 410 26.28 -11.43 -1.42
C ALA A 410 27.06 -10.55 -0.42
N LEU A 411 27.04 -10.88 0.86
CA LEU A 411 27.76 -10.14 1.89
C LEU A 411 29.28 -10.25 1.71
N ILE A 412 29.81 -11.44 1.40
CA ILE A 412 31.26 -11.62 1.14
C ILE A 412 31.70 -10.86 -0.12
N ALA A 413 30.85 -10.80 -1.15
CA ALA A 413 31.15 -10.05 -2.36
C ALA A 413 31.17 -8.53 -2.11
N ALA A 414 30.28 -8.03 -1.25
CA ALA A 414 30.20 -6.62 -0.89
C ALA A 414 31.26 -6.18 0.12
N ASP A 415 31.66 -7.08 1.04
CA ASP A 415 32.68 -6.80 2.06
C ASP A 415 33.63 -8.00 2.30
N PRO A 416 34.67 -8.16 1.46
CA PRO A 416 35.56 -9.31 1.54
C PRO A 416 36.36 -9.44 2.83
N LYS A 417 36.53 -8.35 3.60
CA LYS A 417 37.36 -8.32 4.82
C LYS A 417 36.77 -9.20 5.94
N ASP A 418 35.44 -9.30 5.98
CA ASP A 418 34.69 -9.99 7.05
C ASP A 418 34.32 -11.45 6.69
N ARG A 419 34.89 -11.96 5.59
CA ARG A 419 34.60 -13.30 5.04
C ARG A 419 34.61 -14.41 6.10
N ALA A 420 35.65 -14.45 6.94
CA ALA A 420 35.80 -15.53 7.92
C ALA A 420 34.65 -15.54 8.95
N GLN A 421 34.22 -14.36 9.41
CA GLN A 421 33.12 -14.24 10.37
C GLN A 421 31.78 -14.56 9.70
N ILE A 422 31.53 -14.02 8.51
CA ILE A 422 30.29 -14.27 7.74
C ILE A 422 30.14 -15.76 7.43
N SER A 423 31.18 -16.44 6.96
CA SER A 423 31.13 -17.88 6.67
C SER A 423 30.92 -18.72 7.94
N ALA A 424 31.53 -18.34 9.06
CA ALA A 424 31.32 -19.03 10.33
C ALA A 424 29.88 -18.86 10.85
N ASN A 425 29.32 -17.66 10.74
CA ASN A 425 27.91 -17.37 11.06
C ASN A 425 26.96 -18.18 10.18
N ALA A 426 27.13 -18.12 8.86
CA ALA A 426 26.31 -18.86 7.90
C ALA A 426 26.32 -20.38 8.16
N ALA A 427 27.50 -20.95 8.45
CA ALA A 427 27.62 -22.37 8.79
C ALA A 427 26.86 -22.74 10.08
N ARG A 428 26.94 -21.90 11.12
CA ARG A 428 26.18 -22.09 12.37
C ARG A 428 24.67 -21.98 12.13
N TYR A 429 24.24 -20.98 11.37
CA TYR A 429 22.82 -20.78 11.09
C TYR A 429 22.25 -21.94 10.28
N ARG A 430 22.90 -22.39 9.19
CA ARG A 430 22.48 -23.60 8.45
C ARG A 430 22.39 -24.85 9.33
N ALA A 431 23.30 -25.01 10.31
CA ALA A 431 23.24 -26.12 11.25
C ALA A 431 21.99 -26.04 12.17
N ARG A 432 21.63 -24.83 12.61
CA ARG A 432 20.37 -24.57 13.33
C ARG A 432 19.15 -24.85 12.46
N VAL A 433 19.12 -24.37 11.21
CA VAL A 433 18.03 -24.63 10.26
C VAL A 433 17.78 -26.14 10.11
N ARG A 434 18.82 -26.93 9.85
CA ARG A 434 18.71 -28.40 9.77
C ARG A 434 18.22 -29.05 11.05
N ARG A 435 18.61 -28.51 12.20
CA ARG A 435 18.18 -29.02 13.51
C ARG A 435 16.70 -28.74 13.71
N THR A 436 16.27 -27.49 13.52
CA THR A 436 14.86 -27.07 13.63
C THR A 436 13.98 -27.87 12.68
N ASP A 437 14.42 -28.13 11.44
CA ASP A 437 13.70 -29.00 10.49
C ASP A 437 13.44 -30.41 11.03
N ARG A 438 14.45 -31.03 11.66
CA ARG A 438 14.29 -32.36 12.25
C ARG A 438 13.37 -32.33 13.46
N GLU A 439 13.44 -31.28 14.28
CA GLU A 439 12.59 -31.12 15.46
C GLU A 439 11.13 -30.85 15.07
N ILE A 440 10.86 -30.04 14.05
CA ILE A 440 9.51 -29.85 13.48
C ILE A 440 8.96 -31.17 12.95
N ARG A 441 9.76 -31.92 12.17
CA ARG A 441 9.34 -33.24 11.64
C ARG A 441 9.03 -34.24 12.75
N ALA A 442 9.83 -34.25 13.83
CA ALA A 442 9.58 -35.11 14.99
C ALA A 442 8.28 -34.72 15.71
N CYS A 443 8.09 -33.42 15.97
CA CYS A 443 6.88 -32.88 16.59
C CYS A 443 5.61 -33.25 15.81
N LEU A 444 5.57 -32.96 14.50
CA LEU A 444 4.42 -33.31 13.66
C LEU A 444 4.25 -34.83 13.47
N GLY A 445 5.34 -35.58 13.67
CA GLY A 445 5.35 -37.04 13.68
C GLY A 445 4.50 -37.66 14.79
N GLU A 446 4.22 -36.92 15.87
CA GLU A 446 3.35 -37.38 16.98
C GLU A 446 1.87 -37.48 16.58
N LEU A 447 1.47 -36.84 15.48
CA LEU A 447 0.11 -36.91 14.94
C LEU A 447 -0.03 -38.03 13.89
N PRO A 448 -1.13 -38.79 13.88
CA PRO A 448 -1.45 -39.72 12.79
C PRO A 448 -1.56 -38.97 11.45
N PRO A 449 -1.00 -39.48 10.33
CA PRO A 449 -1.05 -38.80 9.04
C PRO A 449 -2.47 -38.40 8.58
N SER A 450 -3.48 -39.22 8.89
CA SER A 450 -4.88 -38.95 8.54
C SER A 450 -5.50 -37.78 9.31
N GLU A 451 -4.91 -37.38 10.44
CA GLU A 451 -5.39 -36.28 11.28
C GLU A 451 -4.70 -34.95 10.98
N ARG A 452 -3.63 -34.97 10.16
CA ARG A 452 -2.83 -33.79 9.81
C ARG A 452 -3.55 -32.91 8.79
N LEU A 453 -4.68 -32.36 9.20
CA LEU A 453 -5.54 -31.48 8.41
C LEU A 453 -5.46 -30.07 8.98
N ILE A 454 -5.19 -29.08 8.12
CA ILE A 454 -5.22 -27.67 8.51
C ILE A 454 -6.15 -26.87 7.61
N VAL A 455 -6.71 -25.81 8.18
CA VAL A 455 -7.31 -24.69 7.47
C VAL A 455 -6.63 -23.43 7.98
N THR A 456 -6.14 -22.58 7.08
CA THR A 456 -5.42 -21.33 7.40
C THR A 456 -6.22 -20.12 6.95
N ASP A 457 -5.76 -18.90 7.28
CA ASP A 457 -6.40 -17.69 6.76
C ASP A 457 -6.22 -17.57 5.26
N HIS A 458 -4.99 -17.67 4.73
CA HIS A 458 -4.74 -17.69 3.29
C HIS A 458 -3.78 -18.82 2.87
N ASP A 459 -3.58 -19.00 1.56
CA ASP A 459 -2.75 -20.08 0.99
C ASP A 459 -1.24 -19.77 1.09
N ALA A 460 -0.73 -19.50 2.30
CA ALA A 460 0.69 -19.27 2.56
C ALA A 460 1.49 -20.54 2.89
N PHE A 461 0.84 -21.58 3.41
CA PHE A 461 1.54 -22.70 4.06
C PHE A 461 1.82 -23.91 3.14
N ILE A 462 1.73 -23.75 1.81
CA ILE A 462 1.92 -24.88 0.88
C ILE A 462 3.30 -25.54 1.04
N TYR A 463 4.35 -24.72 1.19
CA TYR A 463 5.71 -25.20 1.40
C TYR A 463 5.87 -25.94 2.74
N PHE A 464 5.24 -25.43 3.81
CA PHE A 464 5.24 -26.08 5.12
C PHE A 464 4.52 -27.44 5.05
N THR A 465 3.32 -27.45 4.49
CA THR A 465 2.42 -28.60 4.48
C THR A 465 3.01 -29.76 3.68
N GLU A 466 3.56 -29.49 2.49
CA GLU A 466 4.24 -30.51 1.70
C GLU A 466 5.48 -31.07 2.38
N ARG A 467 6.29 -30.20 3.02
CA ARG A 467 7.53 -30.60 3.67
C ARG A 467 7.30 -31.55 4.84
N TYR A 468 6.22 -31.35 5.59
CA TYR A 468 5.93 -32.11 6.81
C TYR A 468 4.74 -33.07 6.70
N GLY A 469 4.17 -33.23 5.51
CA GLY A 469 3.11 -34.20 5.24
C GLY A 469 1.79 -33.85 5.92
N ILE A 470 1.40 -32.57 5.84
CA ILE A 470 0.11 -32.05 6.29
C ILE A 470 -0.76 -31.82 5.04
N THR A 471 -2.05 -32.09 5.16
CA THR A 471 -3.03 -31.78 4.11
C THR A 471 -3.68 -30.43 4.41
N SER A 472 -3.51 -29.46 3.50
CA SER A 472 -4.34 -28.25 3.51
C SER A 472 -5.74 -28.62 3.02
N VAL A 473 -6.76 -28.36 3.84
CA VAL A 473 -8.17 -28.60 3.48
C VAL A 473 -8.75 -27.41 2.73
N GLY A 474 -8.20 -26.22 2.97
CA GLY A 474 -8.56 -24.97 2.32
C GLY A 474 -8.07 -23.79 3.15
N ALA A 475 -8.28 -22.59 2.63
CA ALA A 475 -8.00 -21.34 3.30
C ALA A 475 -9.27 -20.47 3.37
N VAL A 476 -9.36 -19.63 4.40
CA VAL A 476 -10.47 -18.68 4.56
C VAL A 476 -10.53 -17.74 3.36
N PHE A 477 -9.38 -17.28 2.88
CA PHE A 477 -9.16 -16.55 1.64
C PHE A 477 -8.44 -17.51 0.68
N PRO A 478 -9.10 -18.04 -0.36
CA PRO A 478 -8.53 -19.06 -1.26
C PRO A 478 -7.56 -18.44 -2.28
N SER A 479 -6.55 -17.75 -1.78
CA SER A 479 -5.55 -17.02 -2.56
C SER A 479 -4.21 -17.00 -1.83
N THR A 480 -3.13 -16.90 -2.59
CA THR A 480 -1.76 -16.68 -2.09
C THR A 480 -1.49 -15.21 -1.77
N SER A 481 -2.55 -14.40 -1.70
CA SER A 481 -2.52 -12.98 -1.38
C SER A 481 -3.74 -12.66 -0.52
N THR A 482 -3.58 -11.75 0.43
CA THR A 482 -4.62 -11.31 1.37
C THR A 482 -5.53 -10.23 0.76
N GLN A 483 -5.32 -9.88 -0.52
CA GLN A 483 -6.04 -8.82 -1.24
C GLN A 483 -7.45 -9.23 -1.68
N GLY A 484 -7.75 -10.52 -1.75
CA GLY A 484 -9.08 -11.04 -2.09
C GLY A 484 -10.03 -11.08 -0.90
N GLN A 485 -11.32 -10.87 -1.14
CA GLN A 485 -12.37 -11.19 -0.17
C GLN A 485 -12.99 -12.54 -0.49
N ALA A 486 -13.13 -13.39 0.52
CA ALA A 486 -13.87 -14.64 0.38
C ALA A 486 -15.34 -14.37 0.05
N SER A 487 -15.87 -14.98 -1.01
CA SER A 487 -17.30 -14.88 -1.30
C SER A 487 -18.10 -15.71 -0.30
N ALA A 488 -19.41 -15.41 -0.15
CA ALA A 488 -20.29 -16.24 0.66
C ALA A 488 -20.36 -17.70 0.17
N GLY A 489 -20.11 -17.93 -1.12
CA GLY A 489 -20.03 -19.26 -1.71
C GLY A 489 -18.76 -20.01 -1.27
N ASP A 490 -17.62 -19.31 -1.20
CA ASP A 490 -16.34 -19.88 -0.77
C ASP A 490 -16.38 -20.26 0.71
N VAL A 491 -16.91 -19.37 1.55
CA VAL A 491 -17.11 -19.64 2.98
C VAL A 491 -17.99 -20.88 3.19
N ALA A 492 -19.15 -20.94 2.51
CA ALA A 492 -20.04 -22.10 2.60
C ALA A 492 -19.41 -23.39 2.04
N ALA A 493 -18.54 -23.29 1.03
CA ALA A 493 -17.82 -24.45 0.50
C ALA A 493 -16.75 -24.95 1.49
N LEU A 494 -16.02 -24.03 2.12
CA LEU A 494 -15.03 -24.35 3.14
C LEU A 494 -15.66 -24.96 4.39
N GLU A 495 -16.79 -24.43 4.87
CA GLU A 495 -17.54 -25.00 6.00
C GLU A 495 -17.94 -26.46 5.73
N ARG A 496 -18.49 -26.74 4.54
CA ARG A 496 -18.82 -28.11 4.12
C ARG A 496 -17.59 -29.03 4.10
N LEU A 497 -16.44 -28.52 3.63
CA LEU A 497 -15.19 -29.29 3.61
C LEU A 497 -14.69 -29.57 5.02
N ILE A 498 -14.74 -28.59 5.92
CA ILE A 498 -14.36 -28.71 7.33
C ILE A 498 -15.20 -29.79 8.02
N GLU A 499 -16.53 -29.74 7.85
CA GLU A 499 -17.45 -30.72 8.42
C GLU A 499 -17.23 -32.13 7.84
N ALA A 500 -17.14 -32.23 6.51
CA ALA A 500 -16.98 -33.52 5.82
C ALA A 500 -15.66 -34.22 6.16
N LYS A 501 -14.58 -33.44 6.28
CA LYS A 501 -13.24 -33.93 6.66
C LYS A 501 -13.04 -33.99 8.17
N LYS A 502 -13.99 -33.49 8.96
CA LYS A 502 -13.94 -33.43 10.43
C LYS A 502 -12.70 -32.71 10.95
N VAL A 503 -12.34 -31.59 10.31
CA VAL A 503 -11.19 -30.77 10.69
C VAL A 503 -11.37 -30.27 12.13
N LYS A 504 -10.30 -30.36 12.93
CA LYS A 504 -10.34 -30.05 14.37
C LYS A 504 -10.03 -28.60 14.69
N ALA A 505 -9.18 -27.97 13.88
CA ALA A 505 -8.73 -26.61 14.10
C ALA A 505 -8.57 -25.85 12.78
N ILE A 506 -8.98 -24.59 12.84
CA ILE A 506 -8.69 -23.52 11.90
C ILE A 506 -7.59 -22.68 12.54
N PHE A 507 -6.65 -22.20 11.74
CA PHE A 507 -5.45 -21.54 12.22
C PHE A 507 -5.37 -20.11 11.67
N PRO A 508 -5.91 -19.12 12.40
CA PRO A 508 -5.77 -17.72 12.02
C PRO A 508 -4.31 -17.28 12.04
N GLU A 509 -3.97 -16.29 11.23
CA GLU A 509 -2.62 -15.74 11.17
C GLU A 509 -2.45 -14.54 12.13
N SER A 510 -1.23 -14.31 12.59
CA SER A 510 -0.94 -13.24 13.54
C SER A 510 -1.09 -11.83 12.94
N SER A 511 -0.86 -11.70 11.63
CA SER A 511 -0.96 -10.45 10.85
C SER A 511 -2.38 -10.14 10.37
N LEU A 512 -3.33 -11.08 10.44
CA LEU A 512 -4.66 -10.94 9.83
C LEU A 512 -5.78 -10.80 10.86
N ASN A 513 -6.92 -10.27 10.40
CA ASN A 513 -8.11 -10.13 11.24
C ASN A 513 -8.79 -11.51 11.42
N PRO A 514 -8.85 -12.07 12.63
CA PRO A 514 -9.33 -13.43 12.85
C PRO A 514 -10.85 -13.57 12.80
N ALA A 515 -11.62 -12.49 12.60
CA ALA A 515 -13.07 -12.50 12.74
C ALA A 515 -13.78 -13.52 11.84
N LEU A 516 -13.34 -13.65 10.58
CA LEU A 516 -13.94 -14.59 9.64
C LEU A 516 -13.58 -16.05 9.98
N ALA A 517 -12.31 -16.33 10.30
CA ALA A 517 -11.89 -17.64 10.77
C ALA A 517 -12.60 -18.07 12.07
N GLN A 518 -12.78 -17.13 13.00
CA GLN A 518 -13.55 -17.36 14.24
C GLN A 518 -15.01 -17.66 13.96
N ARG A 519 -15.60 -16.99 12.95
CA ARG A 519 -16.98 -17.25 12.54
C ARG A 519 -17.13 -18.65 11.96
N ILE A 520 -16.28 -19.03 11.01
CA ILE A 520 -16.28 -20.38 10.40
C ILE A 520 -16.04 -21.46 11.48
N ALA A 521 -15.15 -21.21 12.43
CA ALA A 521 -14.91 -22.10 13.57
C ALA A 521 -16.16 -22.28 14.43
N SER A 522 -16.90 -21.20 14.71
CA SER A 522 -18.17 -21.24 15.45
C SER A 522 -19.25 -22.03 14.69
N ASP A 523 -19.32 -21.87 13.37
CA ASP A 523 -20.36 -22.49 12.54
C ASP A 523 -20.09 -23.99 12.33
N THR A 524 -18.81 -24.42 12.31
CA THR A 524 -18.40 -25.82 12.07
C THR A 524 -18.06 -26.62 13.34
N GLY A 525 -17.85 -25.93 14.47
CA GLY A 525 -17.39 -26.54 15.73
C GLY A 525 -15.88 -26.81 15.81
N ALA A 526 -15.09 -26.35 14.83
CA ALA A 526 -13.63 -26.38 14.90
C ALA A 526 -13.10 -25.34 15.90
N SER A 527 -11.87 -25.52 16.40
CA SER A 527 -11.19 -24.49 17.22
C SER A 527 -10.49 -23.47 16.34
N SER A 528 -10.43 -22.19 16.74
CA SER A 528 -9.62 -21.14 16.11
C SER A 528 -8.66 -20.45 17.08
N ASN A 529 -8.30 -21.14 18.18
CA ASN A 529 -7.53 -20.56 19.29
C ASN A 529 -6.02 -20.53 19.05
N TYR A 530 -5.54 -21.13 17.97
CA TYR A 530 -4.12 -21.29 17.68
C TYR A 530 -3.74 -20.45 16.48
N LYS A 531 -2.81 -19.52 16.68
CA LYS A 531 -2.36 -18.62 15.62
C LYS A 531 -1.07 -19.10 14.98
N LEU A 532 -0.92 -18.80 13.69
CA LEU A 532 0.31 -19.04 12.93
C LEU A 532 0.96 -17.73 12.49
N TYR A 533 2.25 -17.82 12.25
CA TYR A 533 3.10 -16.79 11.66
C TYR A 533 3.30 -17.15 10.18
N GLY A 534 2.51 -16.55 9.28
CA GLY A 534 2.66 -16.68 7.82
C GLY A 534 3.66 -15.67 7.29
N ASP A 535 3.16 -14.48 6.93
CA ASP A 535 3.96 -13.41 6.31
C ASP A 535 4.73 -12.54 7.28
N THR A 536 4.63 -12.79 8.59
CA THR A 536 5.32 -12.02 9.61
C THR A 536 6.01 -12.90 10.64
N LEU A 537 7.13 -12.41 11.17
CA LEU A 537 7.66 -12.86 12.46
C LEU A 537 6.88 -12.24 13.63
N GLY A 538 7.02 -12.82 14.81
CA GLY A 538 6.51 -12.29 16.06
C GLY A 538 7.28 -11.06 16.56
N PRO A 539 6.94 -10.54 17.75
CA PRO A 539 7.67 -9.43 18.37
C PRO A 539 9.17 -9.71 18.49
N VAL A 540 10.01 -8.69 18.32
CA VAL A 540 11.49 -8.81 18.26
C VAL A 540 12.07 -9.51 19.49
N ASP A 541 11.53 -9.26 20.69
CA ASP A 541 12.00 -9.86 21.95
C ASP A 541 11.36 -11.22 22.26
N SER A 542 10.59 -11.77 21.33
CA SER A 542 9.94 -13.08 21.47
C SER A 542 10.71 -14.16 20.72
N ARG A 543 10.51 -15.42 21.09
CA ARG A 543 11.03 -16.56 20.31
C ARG A 543 10.61 -16.50 18.85
N ALA A 544 9.35 -16.14 18.59
CA ALA A 544 8.81 -16.00 17.24
C ALA A 544 9.36 -14.77 16.48
N GLY A 545 10.14 -13.89 17.13
CA GLY A 545 10.85 -12.79 16.48
C GLY A 545 12.01 -13.23 15.57
N THR A 546 12.28 -14.53 15.51
CA THR A 546 13.23 -15.16 14.58
C THR A 546 12.50 -16.12 13.65
N LEU A 547 13.01 -16.31 12.43
CA LEU A 547 12.40 -17.21 11.44
C LEU A 547 12.28 -18.63 11.98
N LEU A 548 13.35 -19.20 12.52
CA LEU A 548 13.33 -20.55 13.07
C LEU A 548 12.41 -20.67 14.29
N GLY A 549 12.29 -19.61 15.08
CA GLY A 549 11.39 -19.59 16.22
C GLY A 549 9.91 -19.50 15.82
N ALA A 550 9.59 -18.74 14.77
CA ALA A 550 8.25 -18.66 14.19
C ALA A 550 7.83 -20.01 13.57
N GLU A 551 8.68 -20.64 12.77
CA GLU A 551 8.42 -21.96 12.19
C GLU A 551 8.23 -23.05 13.26
N ALA A 552 9.02 -22.98 14.33
CA ALA A 552 8.86 -23.87 15.47
C ALA A 552 7.53 -23.62 16.21
N ALA A 553 7.16 -22.36 16.42
CA ALA A 553 5.89 -22.00 17.05
C ALA A 553 4.69 -22.43 16.19
N ASN A 554 4.80 -22.34 14.86
CA ASN A 554 3.80 -22.84 13.92
C ASN A 554 3.58 -24.34 14.07
N ALA A 555 4.67 -25.13 14.12
CA ALA A 555 4.59 -26.58 14.32
C ALA A 555 3.94 -26.95 15.66
N GLU A 556 4.34 -26.28 16.75
CA GLU A 556 3.78 -26.47 18.09
C GLU A 556 2.28 -26.12 18.13
N ALA A 557 1.89 -25.01 17.49
CA ALA A 557 0.50 -24.58 17.37
C ALA A 557 -0.35 -25.57 16.56
N ILE A 558 0.17 -26.07 15.43
CA ILE A 558 -0.50 -27.06 14.59
C ILE A 558 -0.75 -28.35 15.38
N VAL A 559 0.26 -28.86 16.09
CA VAL A 559 0.11 -30.08 16.91
C VAL A 559 -0.89 -29.89 18.04
N ALA A 560 -0.82 -28.76 18.75
CA ALA A 560 -1.77 -28.45 19.81
C ALA A 560 -3.21 -28.29 19.27
N GLY A 561 -3.37 -27.62 18.13
CA GLY A 561 -4.68 -27.41 17.50
C GLY A 561 -5.34 -28.70 17.04
N ILE A 562 -4.60 -29.54 16.31
CA ILE A 562 -5.13 -30.80 15.78
C ILE A 562 -5.48 -31.78 16.91
N SER A 563 -4.62 -31.88 17.92
CA SER A 563 -4.79 -32.81 19.04
C SER A 563 -5.75 -32.31 20.14
N GLY A 564 -6.28 -31.09 20.02
CA GLY A 564 -7.05 -30.45 21.09
C GLY A 564 -6.23 -30.22 22.38
N GLY A 565 -4.91 -30.05 22.24
CA GLY A 565 -3.96 -29.83 23.32
C GLY A 565 -3.51 -31.11 24.06
N SER A 566 -3.95 -32.28 23.61
CA SER A 566 -3.56 -33.57 24.20
C SER A 566 -2.12 -33.98 23.87
N VAL A 567 -1.61 -33.51 22.73
CA VAL A 567 -0.22 -33.67 22.30
C VAL A 567 0.49 -32.33 22.45
N LYS A 568 1.64 -32.32 23.11
CA LYS A 568 2.49 -31.15 23.26
C LYS A 568 3.93 -31.52 22.91
N CYS A 569 4.42 -30.94 21.84
CA CYS A 569 5.83 -30.95 21.52
C CYS A 569 6.44 -29.59 21.94
N THR A 570 7.74 -29.56 22.18
CA THR A 570 8.48 -28.30 22.36
C THR A 570 9.79 -28.40 21.61
N ILE A 571 9.90 -27.58 20.59
CA ILE A 571 11.09 -27.43 19.74
C ILE A 571 12.04 -26.46 20.45
N LYS A 572 13.35 -26.54 20.23
CA LYS A 572 14.34 -25.81 21.05
C LYS A 572 15.14 -24.77 20.30
#